data_AF-A0A9E3CC51-F1
#
_entry.id   AF-A0A9E3CC51-F1
#
_cell.length_a   1.000
_cell.length_b   1.000
_cell.length_c   1.000
_cell.angle_alpha   90.00
_cell.angle_beta   90.00
_cell.angle_gamma   90.00
#
_symmetry.space_group_name_H-M   'P 1'
#
loop_
_entity.id
_entity.type
_entity.pdbx_description
1 polymer ?
#
loop_
_entity_poly.entity_id
_entity_poly.type
_entity_poly.pdbx_seq_one_letter_code
_entity_poly.pdbx_strand_id
1 'polypeptide(L)'
;MVDEKQQVIETVRRYLEPYQPADYRLNVIETGIRHTGDDWWEVVVQPDRDDIRSYDYYGRLAEAENDIEDHEHLKILLVPVLPG
;
A
#
# COMPACT_ATOMS: atom_id res chain seq x y z
N MET A 1 -16.96 16.99 -1.37
CA MET A 1 -15.52 16.85 -1.10
C MET A 1 -15.27 15.36 -1.07
N VAL A 2 -14.50 14.84 -2.02
CA VAL A 2 -14.02 13.46 -1.91
C VAL A 2 -13.07 13.44 -0.71
N ASP A 3 -13.25 12.48 0.18
CA ASP A 3 -12.39 12.30 1.34
C ASP A 3 -10.97 12.02 0.83
N GLU A 4 -10.01 12.85 1.21
CA GLU A 4 -8.59 12.74 0.81
C GLU A 4 -8.05 11.32 1.09
N LYS A 5 -8.53 10.70 2.18
CA LYS A 5 -8.22 9.32 2.51
C LYS A 5 -8.71 8.33 1.45
N GLN A 6 -9.89 8.55 0.88
CA GLN A 6 -10.44 7.69 -0.19
C GLN A 6 -9.63 7.83 -1.47
N GLN A 7 -9.17 9.04 -1.79
CA GLN A 7 -8.27 9.23 -2.93
C GLN A 7 -6.96 8.46 -2.74
N VAL A 8 -6.37 8.50 -1.54
CA VAL A 8 -5.17 7.72 -1.21
C VAL A 8 -5.43 6.21 -1.35
N ILE A 9 -6.56 5.71 -0.84
CA ILE A 9 -6.94 4.30 -0.97
C ILE A 9 -7.02 3.88 -2.44
N GLU A 10 -7.73 4.66 -3.26
CA GLU A 10 -7.93 4.37 -4.68
C GLU A 10 -6.62 4.43 -5.46
N THR A 11 -5.77 5.43 -5.19
CA THR A 11 -4.43 5.54 -5.77
C THR A 11 -3.60 4.31 -5.42
N VAL A 12 -3.48 3.96 -4.14
CA VAL A 12 -2.68 2.81 -3.73
C VAL A 12 -3.21 1.52 -4.36
N ARG A 13 -4.52 1.30 -4.40
CA ARG A 13 -5.11 0.12 -5.05
C ARG A 13 -4.74 0.05 -6.53
N ARG A 14 -4.86 1.17 -7.25
CA ARG A 14 -4.53 1.26 -8.68
C ARG A 14 -3.06 0.92 -8.94
N TYR A 15 -2.16 1.47 -8.13
CA TYR A 15 -0.72 1.27 -8.31
C TYR A 15 -0.23 -0.06 -7.77
N LEU A 16 -0.93 -0.69 -6.82
CA LEU A 16 -0.58 -2.02 -6.33
C LEU A 16 -1.02 -3.14 -7.29
N GLU A 17 -2.05 -2.92 -8.11
CA GLU A 17 -2.63 -3.91 -9.02
C GLU A 17 -1.60 -4.59 -9.96
N PRO A 18 -0.70 -3.85 -10.65
CA PRO A 18 0.29 -4.46 -11.54
C PRO A 18 1.32 -5.33 -10.81
N TYR A 19 1.52 -5.09 -9.51
CA TYR A 19 2.49 -5.80 -8.68
C TYR A 19 1.86 -6.94 -7.88
N GLN A 20 0.59 -7.25 -8.10
CA GLN A 20 -0.08 -8.34 -7.41
C GLN A 20 0.61 -9.69 -7.71
N PRO A 21 0.98 -10.45 -6.67
CA PRO A 21 1.48 -11.82 -6.82
C PRO A 21 0.45 -12.72 -7.50
N ALA A 22 0.93 -13.80 -8.12
CA ALA A 22 0.04 -14.73 -8.84
C ALA A 22 -0.76 -15.65 -7.90
N ASP A 23 -0.25 -15.90 -6.70
CA ASP A 23 -0.70 -16.93 -5.76
C ASP A 23 -1.35 -16.38 -4.47
N TYR A 24 -1.39 -15.06 -4.32
CA TYR A 24 -2.07 -14.34 -3.24
C TYR A 24 -2.32 -12.89 -3.63
N ARG A 25 -3.12 -12.18 -2.83
CA ARG A 25 -3.41 -10.76 -3.04
C ARG A 25 -2.94 -9.90 -1.88
N LEU A 26 -2.35 -8.76 -2.20
CA LEU A 26 -2.00 -7.70 -1.26
C LEU A 26 -3.17 -6.73 -1.17
N ASN A 27 -3.75 -6.60 0.03
CA ASN A 27 -4.93 -5.78 0.29
C ASN A 27 -4.57 -4.55 1.12
N VAL A 28 -5.15 -3.41 0.74
CA VAL A 28 -5.10 -2.18 1.54
C VAL A 28 -6.06 -2.29 2.72
N ILE A 29 -5.54 -2.08 3.93
CA ILE A 29 -6.32 -2.07 5.16
C ILE A 29 -6.77 -0.63 5.47
N GLU A 30 -8.01 -0.28 5.10
CA GLU A 30 -8.54 1.09 5.17
C GLU A 30 -8.51 1.69 6.60
N THR A 31 -8.66 0.83 7.61
CA THR A 31 -8.58 1.24 9.04
C THR A 31 -7.15 1.50 9.50
N GLY A 32 -6.15 1.03 8.75
CA GLY A 32 -4.72 1.21 9.01
C GLY A 32 -4.10 2.43 8.33
N ILE A 33 -4.88 3.27 7.66
CA ILE A 33 -4.36 4.43 6.93
C ILE A 33 -4.22 5.64 7.85
N ARG A 34 -3.05 6.26 7.81
CA ARG A 34 -2.72 7.43 8.64
C ARG A 34 -2.00 8.48 7.79
N HIS A 35 -2.40 9.73 7.96
CA HIS A 35 -1.59 10.86 7.52
C HIS A 35 -0.58 11.17 8.63
N THR A 36 0.69 11.02 8.33
CA THR A 36 1.78 11.45 9.21
C THR A 36 2.20 12.86 8.81
N GLY A 37 2.84 13.60 9.74
CA GLY A 37 3.33 14.94 9.42
C GLY A 37 4.27 14.92 8.20
N ASP A 38 4.46 16.08 7.57
CA ASP A 38 5.29 16.27 6.37
C ASP A 38 4.72 15.68 5.06
N ASP A 39 3.39 15.67 4.91
CA ASP A 39 2.64 15.23 3.72
C ASP A 39 2.82 13.74 3.37
N TRP A 40 3.04 12.91 4.40
CA TRP A 40 3.22 11.46 4.26
C TRP A 40 1.94 10.69 4.60
N TRP A 41 1.67 9.65 3.83
CA TRP A 41 0.62 8.68 4.12
C TRP A 41 1.23 7.32 4.44
N GLU A 42 0.95 6.81 5.64
CA GLU A 42 1.18 5.41 5.97
C GLU A 42 -0.06 4.60 5.60
N VAL A 43 0.13 3.57 4.78
CA VAL A 43 -0.96 2.70 4.31
C VAL A 43 -0.61 1.27 4.63
N VAL A 44 -1.39 0.65 5.52
CA VAL A 44 -1.18 -0.74 5.88
C VAL A 44 -1.61 -1.67 4.76
N VAL A 45 -0.74 -2.61 4.39
CA VAL A 45 -0.98 -3.64 3.37
C VAL A 45 -0.84 -5.02 4.00
N GLN A 46 -1.77 -5.92 3.69
CA GLN A 46 -1.79 -7.28 4.20
C GLN A 46 -2.04 -8.29 3.08
N PRO A 47 -1.29 -9.41 3.01
CA PRO A 47 -1.66 -10.52 2.16
C PRO A 47 -3.02 -11.12 2.58
N ASP A 48 -3.81 -11.63 1.65
CA ASP A 48 -5.03 -12.40 1.93
C ASP A 48 -4.77 -13.79 2.54
N ARG A 49 -3.49 -14.12 2.75
CA ARG A 49 -2.99 -15.38 3.32
C ARG A 49 -2.00 -15.12 4.44
N ASP A 50 -2.17 -15.85 5.53
CA ASP A 50 -1.36 -15.69 6.76
C ASP A 50 0.01 -16.39 6.71
N ASP A 51 0.24 -17.26 5.73
CA ASP A 51 1.50 -18.01 5.58
C ASP A 51 2.58 -17.24 4.79
N ILE A 52 2.22 -16.09 4.22
CA ILE A 52 3.10 -15.23 3.42
C ILE A 52 3.98 -14.38 4.34
N ARG A 53 5.28 -14.35 4.05
CA ARG A 53 6.23 -13.52 4.81
C ARG A 53 6.37 -12.15 4.16
N SER A 54 6.62 -11.12 4.96
CA SER A 54 6.76 -9.75 4.44
C SER A 54 7.87 -9.61 3.39
N TYR A 55 8.95 -10.39 3.51
CA TYR A 55 10.03 -10.40 2.53
C TYR A 55 9.63 -10.95 1.15
N ASP A 56 8.52 -11.69 1.03
CA ASP A 56 8.03 -12.18 -0.25
C ASP A 56 7.45 -11.07 -1.12
N TYR A 57 7.05 -9.95 -0.51
CA TYR A 57 6.38 -8.83 -1.19
C TYR A 57 6.97 -7.45 -0.95
N TYR A 58 8.01 -7.28 -0.12
CA TYR A 58 8.67 -5.97 0.07
C TYR A 58 9.06 -5.28 -1.25
N GLY A 59 9.66 -6.03 -2.18
CA GLY A 59 10.06 -5.46 -3.47
C GLY A 59 8.87 -4.91 -4.26
N ARG A 60 7.71 -5.57 -4.20
CA ARG A 60 6.49 -5.14 -4.88
C ARG A 60 5.91 -3.87 -4.27
N LEU A 61 5.96 -3.77 -2.94
CA LEU A 61 5.54 -2.56 -2.24
C LEU A 61 6.44 -1.38 -2.61
N ALA A 62 7.76 -1.57 -2.61
CA ALA A 62 8.72 -0.52 -2.95
C ALA A 62 8.54 -0.02 -4.40
N GLU A 63 8.31 -0.92 -5.36
CA GLU A 63 8.02 -0.50 -6.75
C GLU A 63 6.70 0.29 -6.83
N ALA A 64 5.65 -0.14 -6.13
CA ALA A 64 4.39 0.60 -6.09
C ALA A 64 4.53 1.98 -5.41
N GLU A 65 5.32 2.10 -4.35
CA GLU A 65 5.61 3.37 -3.68
C GLU A 65 6.31 4.35 -4.63
N ASN A 66 7.36 3.89 -5.33
CA ASN A 66 8.10 4.69 -6.30
C ASN A 66 7.18 5.17 -7.43
N ASP A 67 6.38 4.27 -8.00
CA ASP A 67 5.46 4.63 -9.10
C ASP A 67 4.40 5.65 -8.67
N ILE A 68 3.94 5.61 -7.40
CA ILE A 68 3.02 6.60 -6.86
C ILE A 68 3.72 7.96 -6.70
N GLU A 69 4.93 7.99 -6.16
CA GLU A 69 5.68 9.24 -5.98
C GLU A 69 6.01 9.89 -7.34
N ASP A 70 6.44 9.10 -8.32
CA ASP A 70 6.84 9.58 -9.64
C ASP A 70 5.66 10.14 -10.45
N HIS A 71 4.48 9.53 -10.36
CA HIS A 71 3.34 9.89 -11.19
C HIS A 71 2.29 10.78 -10.50
N GLU A 72 2.10 10.61 -9.20
CA GLU A 72 1.06 11.33 -8.44
C GLU A 72 1.65 12.39 -7.50
N HIS A 73 2.98 12.40 -7.30
CA HIS A 73 3.67 13.27 -6.36
C HIS A 73 3.15 13.14 -4.92
N LEU A 74 2.64 11.94 -4.57
CA LEU A 74 2.17 11.59 -3.24
C LEU A 74 3.24 10.76 -2.52
N LYS A 75 3.57 11.15 -1.29
CA LYS A 75 4.50 10.38 -0.46
C LYS A 75 3.73 9.33 0.32
N ILE A 76 3.86 8.08 -0.12
CA ILE A 76 3.19 6.94 0.50
C ILE A 76 4.24 5.96 1.01
N LEU A 77 4.02 5.48 2.23
CA LEU A 77 4.72 4.34 2.80
C LEU A 77 3.72 3.18 2.96
N LEU A 78 3.93 2.11 2.19
CA LEU A 78 3.17 0.87 2.27
C LEU A 78 3.75 -0.01 3.39
N VAL A 79 3.04 -0.04 4.51
CA VAL A 79 3.49 -0.74 5.73
C VAL A 79 2.93 -2.17 5.72
N PRO A 80 3.78 -3.20 5.61
CA PRO A 80 3.32 -4.57 5.77
C PRO A 80 2.97 -4.87 7.22
N VAL A 81 1.82 -5.48 7.44
CA VAL A 81 1.52 -6.11 8.73
C VAL A 81 2.10 -7.52 8.75
N LEU A 82 2.90 -7.80 9.78
CA LEU A 82 3.23 -9.17 10.14
C LEU A 82 1.97 -9.81 10.73
N PRO A 83 1.53 -11.00 10.27
CA PRO A 83 0.49 -11.73 10.98
C PRO A 83 0.98 -11.98 12.42
N GLY A 84 0.15 -11.55 13.38
CA GLY A 84 0.40 -11.75 14.81
C GLY A 84 0.17 -13.18 15.26
#